data_AF-G0N0D0-F1
#
_entry.id   AF-G0N0D0-F1
#
_cell.length_a   1.000
_cell.length_b   1.000
_cell.length_c   1.000
_cell.angle_alpha   90.00
_cell.angle_beta   90.00
_cell.angle_gamma   90.00
#
_symmetry.space_group_name_H-M   'P 1'
#
loop_
_entity.id
_entity.type
_entity.pdbx_description
1 polymer ?
#
loop_
_entity_poly.entity_id
_entity_poly.type
_entity_poly.pdbx_seq_one_letter_code
_entity_poly.pdbx_strand_id
1 'polypeptide(L)'
;MYWEMGAYGRKKKLTVPQSVLIEVSNHDDPFGGTTYEWNKGEYTMKDWLKHLQDIFDFPQILDIWFKENSSEFDVDDIKEAFGNATEFYIEKTGCIIFSQMVRQKFFPIEDLTIETENFQDSKIPPSLLMQNHNYLCIYGENVVPITLNQLLLINSKNINIESLRITPKQINKFIKLWQQGSNPRMEHLRFKYSNIEEVMNGINHEVIPNNRRRLFKSTNGWRESHY
;
A
#
# COMPACT_ATOMS: atom_id res chain seq x y z
N MET A 1 25.36 -11.98 6.37
CA MET A 1 24.55 -12.84 5.47
C MET A 1 25.12 -12.67 4.06
N TYR A 2 25.86 -13.66 3.54
CA TYR A 2 26.45 -13.60 2.20
C TYR A 2 25.38 -14.00 1.19
N TRP A 3 24.90 -13.04 0.40
CA TRP A 3 23.98 -13.32 -0.69
C TRP A 3 24.80 -13.53 -1.96
N GLU A 4 24.86 -14.77 -2.43
CA GLU A 4 25.38 -15.06 -3.76
C GLU A 4 24.54 -14.29 -4.79
N MET A 5 25.20 -13.42 -5.56
CA MET A 5 24.61 -12.90 -6.78
C MET A 5 24.29 -14.10 -7.66
N GLY A 6 23.01 -14.32 -7.95
CA GLY A 6 22.58 -15.34 -8.90
C GLY A 6 23.24 -15.06 -10.25
N ALA A 7 24.22 -15.88 -10.61
CA ALA A 7 24.79 -15.87 -11.95
C ALA A 7 23.66 -16.07 -12.97
N TYR A 8 23.65 -15.28 -14.05
CA TYR A 8 22.79 -15.43 -15.23
C TYR A 8 21.31 -15.00 -15.11
N GLY A 9 21.00 -13.89 -14.42
CA GLY A 9 19.65 -13.30 -14.50
C GLY A 9 18.53 -14.17 -13.89
N ARG A 10 18.90 -15.14 -13.03
CA ARG A 10 17.94 -15.90 -12.24
C ARG A 10 17.57 -15.09 -11.00
N LYS A 11 16.26 -14.90 -10.78
CA LYS A 11 15.75 -14.33 -9.53
C LYS A 11 16.22 -15.18 -8.34
N LYS A 12 16.54 -14.52 -7.23
CA LYS A 12 16.87 -15.15 -5.95
C LYS A 12 15.67 -15.97 -5.49
N LYS A 13 15.95 -17.20 -5.05
CA LYS A 13 14.97 -17.99 -4.32
C LYS A 13 15.02 -17.58 -2.86
N LEU A 14 13.85 -17.55 -2.21
CA LEU A 14 13.79 -17.49 -0.76
C LEU A 14 14.36 -18.78 -0.19
N THR A 15 15.57 -18.71 0.35
CA THR A 15 16.20 -19.83 1.04
C THR A 15 15.82 -19.84 2.51
N VAL A 16 15.94 -21.01 3.13
CA VAL A 16 15.75 -21.16 4.56
C VAL A 16 16.76 -20.29 5.32
N PRO A 17 16.30 -19.42 6.25
CA PRO A 17 17.21 -18.59 7.03
C PRO A 17 17.93 -19.46 8.07
N GLN A 18 19.24 -19.30 8.16
CA GLN A 18 20.05 -19.97 9.20
C GLN A 18 19.78 -19.39 10.59
N SER A 19 19.47 -18.09 10.64
CA SER A 19 19.06 -17.38 11.84
C SER A 19 18.08 -16.27 11.48
N VAL A 20 17.24 -15.90 12.46
CA VAL A 20 16.32 -14.76 12.39
C VAL A 20 16.76 -13.74 13.43
N LEU A 21 16.90 -12.48 13.02
CA LEU A 21 17.13 -11.37 13.92
C LEU A 21 15.78 -10.81 14.36
N ILE A 22 15.57 -10.77 15.67
CA ILE A 22 14.38 -10.19 16.30
C ILE A 22 14.79 -8.91 16.98
N GLU A 23 14.31 -7.79 16.47
CA GLU A 23 14.52 -6.49 17.07
C GLU A 23 13.30 -6.14 17.93
N VAL A 24 13.55 -5.87 19.22
CA VAL A 24 12.54 -5.37 20.15
C VAL A 24 12.84 -3.90 20.40
N SER A 25 12.04 -3.02 19.82
CA SER A 25 12.11 -1.58 20.04
C SER A 25 11.00 -1.14 21.00
N ASN A 26 11.33 -0.20 21.89
CA ASN A 26 10.36 0.42 22.77
C ASN A 26 9.86 1.72 22.12
N HIS A 27 8.55 1.95 22.13
CA HIS A 27 7.95 3.11 21.48
C HIS A 27 8.40 4.44 22.13
N ASP A 28 8.85 4.40 23.39
CA ASP A 28 9.35 5.54 24.15
C ASP A 28 10.88 5.76 24.02
N ASP A 29 11.61 4.79 23.47
CA ASP A 29 13.05 4.89 23.21
C ASP A 29 13.41 4.26 21.85
N PRO A 30 13.23 5.02 20.74
CA PRO A 30 13.45 4.53 19.39
C PRO A 30 14.91 4.21 19.08
N PHE A 31 15.85 4.52 19.98
CA PHE A 31 17.28 4.21 19.82
C PHE A 31 17.78 3.11 20.77
N GLY A 32 16.94 2.65 21.70
CA GLY A 32 17.25 1.65 22.73
C GLY A 32 16.80 0.22 22.40
N GLY A 33 16.73 -0.14 21.11
CA GLY A 33 16.31 -1.47 20.68
C GLY A 33 17.29 -2.57 21.12
N THR A 34 16.77 -3.72 21.54
CA THR A 34 17.59 -4.94 21.73
C THR A 34 17.36 -5.90 20.57
N THR A 35 18.44 -6.33 19.91
CA THR A 35 18.39 -7.33 18.84
C THR A 35 18.80 -8.70 19.39
N TYR A 36 17.96 -9.69 19.16
CA TYR A 36 18.21 -11.10 19.48
C TYR A 36 18.43 -11.88 18.19
N GLU A 37 19.44 -12.74 18.16
CA GLU A 37 19.61 -13.70 17.07
C GLU A 37 19.07 -15.05 17.51
N TRP A 38 18.06 -15.55 16.81
CA TRP A 38 17.51 -16.88 17.05
C TRP A 38 17.98 -17.81 15.95
N ASN A 39 18.63 -18.91 16.33
CA ASN A 39 19.10 -19.93 15.41
C ASN A 39 18.28 -21.21 15.58
N LYS A 40 17.62 -21.63 14.49
CA LYS A 40 16.94 -22.92 14.37
C LYS A 40 17.16 -23.47 12.97
N GLY A 41 18.31 -24.12 12.76
CA GLY A 41 18.72 -24.63 11.45
C GLY A 41 17.80 -25.66 10.80
N GLU A 42 16.83 -26.21 11.52
CA GLU A 42 15.84 -27.17 11.01
C GLU A 42 14.56 -26.52 10.48
N TYR A 43 14.33 -25.23 10.77
CA TYR A 43 13.08 -24.56 10.46
C TYR A 43 13.07 -24.06 9.02
N THR A 44 12.02 -24.37 8.26
CA THR A 44 11.74 -23.70 6.98
C THR A 44 11.26 -22.25 7.20
N MET A 45 11.13 -21.46 6.13
CA MET A 45 10.49 -20.13 6.22
C MET A 45 9.07 -20.20 6.79
N LYS A 46 8.31 -21.25 6.45
CA LYS A 46 6.96 -21.47 6.98
C LYS A 46 6.97 -21.81 8.46
N ASP A 47 7.94 -22.60 8.91
CA ASP A 47 8.10 -22.96 10.32
C ASP A 47 8.49 -21.73 11.15
N TRP A 48 9.39 -20.90 10.64
CA TRP A 48 9.75 -19.62 11.25
C TRP A 48 8.55 -18.68 11.35
N LEU A 49 7.80 -18.50 10.25
CA LEU A 49 6.62 -17.66 10.25
C LEU A 49 5.61 -18.17 11.29
N LYS A 50 5.27 -19.45 11.26
CA LYS A 50 4.35 -20.06 12.22
C LYS A 50 4.81 -19.88 13.67
N HIS A 51 6.11 -20.06 13.92
CA HIS A 51 6.65 -19.89 15.27
C HIS A 51 6.50 -18.46 15.79
N LEU A 52 6.72 -17.45 14.94
CA LEU A 52 6.51 -16.05 15.30
C LEU A 52 5.02 -15.77 15.52
N GLN A 53 4.13 -16.30 14.68
CA GLN A 53 2.68 -16.16 14.85
C GLN A 53 2.20 -16.76 16.18
N ASP A 54 2.71 -17.93 16.56
CA ASP A 54 2.37 -18.60 17.82
C ASP A 54 2.88 -17.83 19.05
N ILE A 55 4.06 -17.21 18.96
CA ILE A 55 4.66 -16.43 20.08
C ILE A 55 3.93 -15.11 20.31
N PHE A 56 3.60 -14.40 19.23
CA PHE A 56 3.01 -13.06 19.29
C PHE A 56 1.48 -13.08 19.25
N ASP A 57 0.86 -14.26 19.28
CA ASP A 57 -0.59 -14.47 19.13
C ASP A 57 -1.16 -13.74 17.91
N PHE A 58 -0.45 -13.87 16.78
CA PHE A 58 -0.70 -13.13 15.56
C PHE A 58 -0.93 -14.09 14.38
N PRO A 59 -2.15 -14.66 14.23
CA PRO A 59 -2.37 -15.85 13.41
C PRO A 59 -2.27 -15.65 11.89
N GLN A 60 -2.24 -14.39 11.42
CA GLN A 60 -2.20 -14.06 9.99
C GLN A 60 -1.28 -12.88 9.74
N ILE A 61 -0.66 -12.81 8.56
CA ILE A 61 0.12 -11.64 8.18
C ILE A 61 -0.85 -10.47 7.93
N LEU A 62 -0.65 -9.36 8.64
CA LEU A 62 -1.42 -8.14 8.40
C LEU A 62 -1.04 -7.55 7.05
N ASP A 63 0.26 -7.33 6.86
CA ASP A 63 0.78 -6.54 5.77
C ASP A 63 2.06 -7.12 5.15
N ILE A 64 2.22 -6.88 3.85
CA ILE A 64 3.45 -7.21 3.11
C ILE A 64 3.94 -5.95 2.40
N TRP A 65 5.22 -5.64 2.63
CA TRP A 65 5.88 -4.47 2.06
C TRP A 65 6.91 -4.90 1.00
N PHE A 66 6.66 -4.51 -0.24
CA PHE A 66 7.58 -4.65 -1.36
C PHE A 66 8.35 -3.36 -1.53
N LYS A 67 9.60 -3.34 -1.07
CA LYS A 67 10.54 -2.22 -1.12
C LYS A 67 11.66 -2.44 -2.14
N GLU A 68 12.62 -1.53 -2.16
CA GLU A 68 13.87 -1.69 -2.91
C GLU A 68 14.49 -3.08 -2.65
N ASN A 69 15.05 -3.69 -3.70
CA ASN A 69 15.61 -5.05 -3.72
C ASN A 69 14.59 -6.20 -3.61
N SER A 70 13.31 -5.95 -3.33
CA SER A 70 12.29 -7.01 -3.36
C SER A 70 12.21 -7.67 -4.74
N SER A 71 12.49 -6.91 -5.80
CA SER A 71 12.51 -7.40 -7.18
C SER A 71 13.58 -8.45 -7.47
N GLU A 72 14.55 -8.62 -6.57
CA GLU A 72 15.55 -9.67 -6.70
C GLU A 72 14.95 -11.05 -6.47
N PHE A 73 13.82 -11.16 -5.77
CA PHE A 73 13.16 -12.42 -5.44
C PHE A 73 12.08 -12.81 -6.45
N ASP A 74 11.80 -14.11 -6.54
CA ASP A 74 10.64 -14.59 -7.29
C ASP A 74 9.32 -14.34 -6.53
N VAL A 75 8.33 -13.77 -7.22
CA VAL A 75 7.02 -13.45 -6.62
C VAL A 75 6.26 -14.71 -6.21
N ASP A 76 6.43 -15.80 -6.96
CA ASP A 76 5.82 -17.09 -6.63
C ASP A 76 6.42 -17.68 -5.34
N ASP A 77 7.74 -17.58 -5.16
CA ASP A 77 8.41 -18.01 -3.93
C ASP A 77 7.95 -17.18 -2.71
N ILE A 78 7.81 -15.85 -2.87
CA ILE A 78 7.28 -14.97 -1.82
C ILE A 78 5.85 -15.39 -1.46
N LYS A 79 4.99 -15.58 -2.47
CA LYS A 79 3.59 -15.98 -2.25
C LYS A 79 3.49 -17.36 -1.61
N GLU A 80 4.36 -18.30 -1.97
CA GLU A 80 4.39 -19.63 -1.36
C GLU A 80 4.79 -19.55 0.12
N ALA A 81 5.79 -18.74 0.45
CA ALA A 81 6.30 -18.61 1.82
C ALA A 81 5.34 -17.89 2.76
N PHE A 82 4.79 -16.75 2.32
CA PHE A 82 4.01 -15.84 3.16
C PHE A 82 2.50 -15.93 2.93
N GLY A 83 2.03 -16.59 1.87
CA GLY A 83 0.61 -16.68 1.58
C GLY A 83 0.01 -15.33 1.17
N ASN A 84 -1.13 -14.96 1.75
CA ASN A 84 -1.80 -13.68 1.49
C ASN A 84 -1.82 -12.82 2.77
N ALA A 85 -1.94 -11.51 2.57
CA ALA A 85 -2.06 -10.53 3.64
C ALA A 85 -3.33 -9.70 3.47
N THR A 86 -3.69 -8.93 4.49
CA THR A 86 -4.82 -8.00 4.43
C THR A 86 -4.42 -6.73 3.66
N GLU A 87 -3.21 -6.25 3.92
CA GLU A 87 -2.69 -4.99 3.40
C GLU A 87 -1.42 -5.21 2.59
N PHE A 88 -1.28 -4.48 1.49
CA PHE A 88 -0.11 -4.57 0.61
C PHE A 88 0.46 -3.19 0.36
N TYR A 89 1.77 -3.07 0.56
CA TYR A 89 2.53 -1.87 0.29
C TYR A 89 3.51 -2.16 -0.85
N ILE A 90 3.32 -1.48 -1.97
CA ILE A 90 4.23 -1.55 -3.12
C ILE A 90 4.91 -0.19 -3.21
N GLU A 91 6.02 -0.05 -2.48
CA GLU A 91 6.88 1.14 -2.49
C GLU A 91 7.78 1.12 -3.74
N LYS A 92 8.86 1.89 -3.75
CA LYS A 92 9.86 1.88 -4.82
C LYS A 92 10.62 0.53 -4.91
N THR A 93 10.04 -0.45 -5.61
CA THR A 93 10.67 -1.78 -5.80
C THR A 93 11.89 -1.76 -6.71
N GLY A 94 12.07 -0.70 -7.50
CA GLY A 94 13.09 -0.60 -8.55
C GLY A 94 12.76 -1.37 -9.83
N CYS A 95 11.62 -2.08 -9.89
CA CYS A 95 11.24 -2.88 -11.06
C CYS A 95 9.71 -2.87 -11.28
N ILE A 96 9.26 -2.10 -12.28
CA ILE A 96 7.83 -1.99 -12.64
C ILE A 96 7.21 -3.35 -12.99
N ILE A 97 7.94 -4.21 -13.71
CA ILE A 97 7.47 -5.56 -14.08
C ILE A 97 7.26 -6.41 -12.84
N PHE A 98 8.16 -6.34 -11.86
CA PHE A 98 7.98 -7.04 -10.58
C PHE A 98 6.73 -6.54 -9.85
N SER A 99 6.54 -5.23 -9.74
CA SER A 99 5.34 -4.65 -9.11
C SER A 99 4.05 -5.03 -9.82
N GLN A 100 4.07 -5.17 -11.15
CA GLN A 100 2.95 -5.72 -11.92
C GLN A 100 2.70 -7.19 -11.59
N MET A 101 3.75 -8.02 -11.51
CA MET A 101 3.65 -9.43 -11.13
C MET A 101 3.07 -9.59 -9.72
N VAL A 102 3.52 -8.78 -8.75
CA VAL A 102 2.96 -8.78 -7.38
C VAL A 102 1.45 -8.54 -7.44
N ARG A 103 0.99 -7.48 -8.11
CA ARG A 103 -0.46 -7.20 -8.23
C ARG A 103 -1.25 -8.33 -8.89
N GLN A 104 -0.66 -9.03 -9.88
CA GLN A 104 -1.31 -10.16 -10.54
C GLN A 104 -1.37 -11.40 -9.65
N LYS A 105 -0.27 -11.71 -8.97
CA LYS A 105 -0.12 -12.92 -8.16
C LYS A 105 -0.90 -12.83 -6.84
N PHE A 106 -0.95 -11.65 -6.21
CA PHE A 106 -1.67 -11.45 -4.95
C PHE A 106 -3.12 -10.99 -5.13
N PHE A 107 -3.65 -11.04 -6.36
CA PHE A 107 -5.04 -10.69 -6.64
C PHE A 107 -6.05 -11.68 -6.00
N PRO A 108 -7.20 -11.22 -5.45
CA PRO A 108 -7.56 -9.81 -5.23
C PRO A 108 -6.86 -9.23 -3.99
N ILE A 109 -6.40 -7.98 -4.10
CA ILE A 109 -5.83 -7.23 -2.98
C ILE A 109 -6.93 -6.35 -2.38
N GLU A 110 -7.22 -6.49 -1.09
CA GLU A 110 -8.26 -5.70 -0.43
C GLU A 110 -7.79 -4.27 -0.16
N ASP A 111 -6.65 -4.14 0.53
CA ASP A 111 -6.04 -2.86 0.89
C ASP A 111 -4.69 -2.72 0.18
N LEU A 112 -4.57 -1.74 -0.72
CA LEU A 112 -3.37 -1.50 -1.50
C LEU A 112 -2.87 -0.08 -1.34
N THR A 113 -1.62 0.04 -0.95
CA THR A 113 -0.85 1.29 -0.97
C THR A 113 0.27 1.14 -1.99
N ILE A 114 0.34 2.04 -2.97
CA ILE A 114 1.28 1.93 -4.08
C ILE A 114 1.92 3.26 -4.46
N GLU A 115 3.23 3.22 -4.64
CA GLU A 115 4.01 4.35 -5.13
C GLU A 115 3.89 4.52 -6.65
N THR A 116 3.80 5.77 -7.11
CA THR A 116 3.69 6.17 -8.51
C THR A 116 4.82 5.69 -9.40
N GLU A 117 5.98 5.45 -8.80
CA GLU A 117 7.21 4.93 -9.37
C GLU A 117 7.01 3.51 -9.94
N ASN A 118 5.97 2.81 -9.49
CA ASN A 118 5.59 1.48 -9.95
C ASN A 118 4.69 1.48 -11.18
N PHE A 119 4.44 2.65 -11.78
CA PHE A 119 3.61 2.80 -12.96
C PHE A 119 4.43 2.99 -14.23
N GLN A 120 4.15 2.13 -15.21
CA GLN A 120 4.68 2.26 -16.57
C GLN A 120 4.30 3.64 -17.12
N ASP A 121 5.27 4.34 -17.70
CA ASP A 121 5.11 5.66 -18.33
C ASP A 121 4.45 6.71 -17.42
N SER A 122 4.57 6.55 -16.09
CA SER A 122 3.92 7.41 -15.11
C SER A 122 2.39 7.49 -15.29
N LYS A 123 1.77 6.38 -15.71
CA LYS A 123 0.31 6.28 -15.95
C LYS A 123 -0.33 5.25 -15.02
N ILE A 124 -1.36 5.67 -14.31
CA ILE A 124 -2.15 4.77 -13.47
C ILE A 124 -2.89 3.76 -14.37
N PRO A 125 -2.67 2.44 -14.18
CA PRO A 125 -3.37 1.41 -14.94
C PRO A 125 -4.89 1.49 -14.68
N PRO A 126 -5.76 1.54 -15.71
CA PRO A 126 -7.21 1.51 -15.51
C PRO A 126 -7.68 0.27 -14.73
N SER A 127 -7.00 -0.86 -14.92
CA SER A 127 -7.28 -2.10 -14.19
C SER A 127 -7.09 -1.96 -12.69
N LEU A 128 -6.17 -1.12 -12.22
CA LEU A 128 -6.00 -0.83 -10.79
C LEU A 128 -7.20 -0.06 -10.23
N LEU A 129 -7.73 0.91 -10.99
CA LEU A 129 -8.84 1.73 -10.55
C LEU A 129 -10.17 0.95 -10.52
N MET A 130 -10.36 0.06 -11.49
CA MET A 130 -11.58 -0.75 -11.60
C MET A 130 -11.70 -1.87 -10.57
N GLN A 131 -10.61 -2.16 -9.84
CA GLN A 131 -10.60 -3.22 -8.83
C GLN A 131 -11.38 -2.81 -7.57
N ASN A 132 -11.96 -3.83 -6.93
CA ASN A 132 -12.88 -3.70 -5.80
C ASN A 132 -12.14 -3.58 -4.46
N HIS A 133 -11.22 -2.63 -4.33
CA HIS A 133 -10.47 -2.45 -3.09
C HIS A 133 -11.35 -1.95 -1.94
N ASN A 134 -11.03 -2.37 -0.72
CA ASN A 134 -11.53 -1.71 0.49
C ASN A 134 -10.78 -0.39 0.69
N TYR A 135 -9.46 -0.38 0.45
CA TYR A 135 -8.63 0.82 0.50
C TYR A 135 -7.64 0.86 -0.67
N LEU A 136 -7.55 2.00 -1.35
CA LEU A 136 -6.54 2.27 -2.38
C LEU A 136 -5.84 3.59 -2.08
N CYS A 137 -4.54 3.52 -1.78
CA CYS A 137 -3.66 4.67 -1.65
C CYS A 137 -2.68 4.74 -2.82
N ILE A 138 -2.64 5.89 -3.49
CA ILE A 138 -1.64 6.19 -4.52
C ILE A 138 -0.87 7.44 -4.09
N TYR A 139 0.43 7.29 -3.90
CA TYR A 139 1.34 8.35 -3.45
C TYR A 139 2.69 8.20 -4.16
N GLY A 140 3.65 9.07 -3.87
CA GLY A 140 4.99 9.00 -4.44
C GLY A 140 5.54 10.38 -4.79
N GLU A 141 6.79 10.45 -5.19
CA GLU A 141 7.43 11.73 -5.52
C GLU A 141 7.00 12.22 -6.91
N ASN A 142 6.75 11.27 -7.82
CA ASN A 142 6.37 11.56 -9.19
C ASN A 142 4.88 11.89 -9.32
N VAL A 143 4.59 13.12 -9.75
CA VAL A 143 3.21 13.52 -10.00
C VAL A 143 2.69 12.86 -11.29
N VAL A 144 1.69 11.99 -11.18
CA VAL A 144 1.10 11.27 -12.33
C VAL A 144 -0.19 11.93 -12.81
N PRO A 145 -0.42 12.09 -14.12
CA PRO A 145 -1.67 12.63 -14.64
C PRO A 145 -2.82 11.65 -14.42
N ILE A 146 -3.99 12.18 -14.02
CA ILE A 146 -5.24 11.44 -14.01
C ILE A 146 -6.35 12.29 -14.64
N THR A 147 -7.25 11.61 -15.36
CA THR A 147 -8.41 12.23 -15.98
C THR A 147 -9.67 12.04 -15.14
N LEU A 148 -10.69 12.87 -15.37
CA LEU A 148 -12.01 12.67 -14.78
C LEU A 148 -12.58 11.27 -15.07
N ASN A 149 -12.41 10.77 -16.30
CA ASN A 149 -12.90 9.45 -16.67
C ASN A 149 -12.21 8.35 -15.86
N GLN A 150 -10.91 8.48 -15.61
CA GLN A 150 -10.19 7.53 -14.73
C GLN A 150 -10.69 7.61 -13.29
N LEU A 151 -10.99 8.80 -12.75
CA LEU A 151 -11.61 8.90 -11.42
C LEU A 151 -12.97 8.20 -11.37
N LEU A 152 -13.77 8.31 -12.43
CA LEU A 152 -15.06 7.62 -12.53
C LEU A 152 -14.93 6.08 -12.66
N LEU A 153 -13.76 5.56 -13.02
CA LEU A 153 -13.49 4.11 -13.01
C LEU A 153 -13.22 3.55 -11.61
N ILE A 154 -12.93 4.40 -10.61
CA ILE A 154 -12.58 3.96 -9.26
C ILE A 154 -13.75 3.17 -8.64
N ASN A 155 -13.49 1.93 -8.23
CA ASN A 155 -14.48 1.09 -7.56
C ASN A 155 -14.12 0.74 -6.10
N SER A 156 -13.15 1.47 -5.53
CA SER A 156 -12.70 1.32 -4.14
C SER A 156 -13.64 1.99 -3.15
N LYS A 157 -13.73 1.46 -1.91
CA LYS A 157 -14.50 2.11 -0.83
C LYS A 157 -13.79 3.35 -0.30
N ASN A 158 -12.51 3.22 0.00
CA ASN A 158 -11.67 4.29 0.51
C ASN A 158 -10.58 4.59 -0.51
N ILE A 159 -10.38 5.86 -0.84
CA ILE A 159 -9.32 6.30 -1.73
C ILE A 159 -8.54 7.46 -1.11
N ASN A 160 -7.22 7.29 -1.02
CA ASN A 160 -6.28 8.36 -0.70
C ASN A 160 -5.38 8.61 -1.92
N ILE A 161 -5.33 9.84 -2.40
CA ILE A 161 -4.43 10.18 -3.48
C ILE A 161 -3.66 11.47 -3.23
N GLU A 162 -2.32 11.36 -3.22
CA GLU A 162 -1.42 12.45 -2.82
C GLU A 162 -0.62 13.05 -3.99
N SER A 163 -0.37 12.27 -5.05
CA SER A 163 0.63 12.62 -6.09
C SER A 163 0.04 12.68 -7.49
N LEU A 164 -1.08 13.39 -7.66
CA LEU A 164 -1.78 13.51 -8.94
C LEU A 164 -1.70 14.88 -9.58
N ARG A 165 -1.51 14.89 -10.90
CA ARG A 165 -1.76 16.05 -11.75
C ARG A 165 -3.18 15.99 -12.28
N ILE A 166 -4.05 16.72 -11.60
CA ILE A 166 -5.45 16.92 -11.99
C ILE A 166 -5.83 18.38 -11.75
N THR A 167 -6.74 18.93 -12.56
CA THR A 167 -7.19 20.31 -12.38
C THR A 167 -8.24 20.41 -11.27
N PRO A 168 -8.34 21.55 -10.55
CA PRO A 168 -9.36 21.74 -9.52
C PRO A 168 -10.78 21.55 -10.07
N LYS A 169 -11.02 22.02 -11.30
CA LYS A 169 -12.29 21.85 -12.02
C LYS A 169 -12.66 20.39 -12.24
N GLN A 170 -11.69 19.54 -12.54
CA GLN A 170 -11.94 18.10 -12.71
C GLN A 170 -12.26 17.42 -11.37
N ILE A 171 -11.56 17.78 -10.28
CA ILE A 171 -11.88 17.28 -8.94
C ILE A 171 -13.29 17.75 -8.54
N ASN A 172 -13.61 19.05 -8.69
CA ASN A 172 -14.92 19.61 -8.39
C ASN A 172 -16.04 18.87 -9.14
N LYS A 173 -15.84 18.65 -10.45
CA LYS A 173 -16.79 17.90 -11.28
C LYS A 173 -16.92 16.45 -10.80
N PHE A 174 -15.83 15.80 -10.44
CA PHE A 174 -15.85 14.44 -9.90
C PHE A 174 -16.66 14.36 -8.60
N ILE A 175 -16.41 15.24 -7.63
CA ILE A 175 -17.15 15.24 -6.36
C ILE A 175 -18.65 15.47 -6.60
N LYS A 176 -19.02 16.39 -7.49
CA LYS A 176 -20.44 16.63 -7.85
C LYS A 176 -21.10 15.40 -8.49
N LEU A 177 -20.38 14.68 -9.36
CA LEU A 177 -20.88 13.43 -9.94
C LEU A 177 -21.02 12.33 -8.88
N TRP A 178 -20.10 12.26 -7.92
CA TRP A 178 -20.18 11.31 -6.81
C TRP A 178 -21.40 11.62 -5.90
N GLN A 179 -21.65 12.89 -5.59
CA GLN A 179 -22.87 13.32 -4.88
C GLN A 179 -24.17 12.98 -5.63
N GLN A 180 -24.11 12.81 -6.94
CA GLN A 180 -25.22 12.37 -7.80
C GLN A 180 -25.30 10.84 -7.95
N GLY A 181 -24.41 10.08 -7.30
CA GLY A 181 -24.44 8.62 -7.28
C GLY A 181 -23.44 7.93 -8.22
N SER A 182 -22.47 8.64 -8.81
CA SER A 182 -21.33 7.95 -9.44
C SER A 182 -20.52 7.19 -8.40
N ASN A 183 -19.73 6.19 -8.81
CA ASN A 183 -18.84 5.42 -7.91
C ASN A 183 -19.55 4.89 -6.64
N PRO A 184 -20.59 4.05 -6.76
CA PRO A 184 -21.51 3.71 -5.67
C PRO A 184 -20.88 2.95 -4.49
N ARG A 185 -19.67 2.38 -4.65
CA ARG A 185 -18.91 1.76 -3.57
C ARG A 185 -18.11 2.75 -2.74
N MET A 186 -17.85 3.96 -3.27
CA MET A 186 -16.96 4.92 -2.62
C MET A 186 -17.65 5.55 -1.41
N GLU A 187 -16.98 5.43 -0.26
CA GLU A 187 -17.39 5.94 1.04
C GLU A 187 -16.49 7.11 1.48
N HIS A 188 -15.20 7.04 1.15
CA HIS A 188 -14.21 8.03 1.58
C HIS A 188 -13.25 8.41 0.45
N LEU A 189 -13.04 9.72 0.29
CA LEU A 189 -12.18 10.34 -0.72
C LEU A 189 -11.24 11.35 -0.07
N ARG A 190 -9.93 11.16 -0.22
CA ARG A 190 -8.89 12.09 0.23
C ARG A 190 -8.01 12.51 -0.94
N PHE A 191 -7.86 13.82 -1.11
CA PHE A 191 -6.92 14.43 -2.05
C PHE A 191 -6.00 15.39 -1.31
N LYS A 192 -4.72 15.38 -1.67
CA LYS A 192 -3.78 16.45 -1.31
C LYS A 192 -3.76 17.50 -2.43
N TYR A 193 -4.22 18.72 -2.15
CA TYR A 193 -4.32 19.77 -3.16
C TYR A 193 -4.12 21.16 -2.56
N SER A 194 -3.52 22.09 -3.32
CA SER A 194 -3.21 23.45 -2.85
C SER A 194 -4.38 24.43 -3.02
N ASN A 195 -5.08 24.40 -4.16
CA ASN A 195 -6.22 25.29 -4.44
C ASN A 195 -7.56 24.66 -4.03
N ILE A 196 -7.84 24.66 -2.72
CA ILE A 196 -9.06 24.07 -2.15
C ILE A 196 -10.31 24.88 -2.52
N GLU A 197 -10.20 26.20 -2.62
CA GLU A 197 -11.35 27.07 -2.93
C GLU A 197 -12.00 26.73 -4.27
N GLU A 198 -11.19 26.54 -5.32
CA GLU A 198 -11.71 26.16 -6.63
C GLU A 198 -12.27 24.74 -6.64
N VAL A 199 -11.64 23.81 -5.91
CA VAL A 199 -12.13 22.43 -5.77
C VAL A 199 -13.50 22.40 -5.08
N MET A 200 -13.71 23.21 -4.04
CA MET A 200 -14.92 23.19 -3.22
C MET A 200 -16.02 24.14 -3.71
N ASN A 201 -15.79 24.86 -4.82
CA ASN A 201 -16.76 25.82 -5.35
C ASN A 201 -18.12 25.17 -5.69
N GLY A 202 -19.18 25.67 -5.05
CA GLY A 202 -20.54 25.15 -5.20
C GLY A 202 -20.76 23.76 -4.62
N ILE A 203 -19.89 23.32 -3.69
CA ILE A 203 -20.04 22.10 -2.90
C ILE A 203 -20.22 22.53 -1.44
N ASN A 204 -21.29 22.06 -0.79
CA ASN A 204 -21.49 22.32 0.63
C ASN A 204 -20.38 21.63 1.44
N HIS A 205 -19.64 22.40 2.26
CA HIS A 205 -18.50 21.89 3.01
C HIS A 205 -18.29 22.65 4.31
N GLU A 206 -17.61 22.00 5.25
CA GLU A 206 -17.17 22.59 6.52
C GLU A 206 -15.64 22.60 6.52
N VAL A 207 -15.05 23.78 6.80
CA VAL A 207 -13.61 23.90 6.98
C VAL A 207 -13.27 23.53 8.43
N ILE A 208 -12.48 22.47 8.60
CA ILE A 208 -12.01 22.05 9.91
C ILE A 208 -10.71 22.80 10.24
N PRO A 209 -10.65 23.56 11.34
CA PRO A 209 -9.42 24.26 11.73
C PRO A 209 -8.36 23.25 12.20
N ASN A 210 -7.09 23.57 11.97
CA ASN A 210 -5.94 22.70 12.26
C ASN A 210 -5.82 22.28 13.73
N ASN A 211 -6.48 22.99 14.65
CA ASN A 211 -6.50 22.67 16.08
C ASN A 211 -7.60 21.67 16.48
N ARG A 212 -8.38 21.15 15.54
CA ARG A 212 -9.42 20.15 15.77
C ARG A 212 -9.06 18.83 15.11
N ARG A 213 -9.14 17.75 15.89
CA ARG A 213 -9.10 16.37 15.39
C ARG A 213 -10.53 15.83 15.31
N ARG A 214 -10.93 15.26 14.17
CA ARG A 214 -12.09 14.35 14.09
C ARG A 214 -11.59 12.93 13.88
N LEU A 215 -12.18 12.01 14.63
CA LEU A 215 -11.99 10.59 14.42
C LEU A 215 -13.02 10.15 13.39
N PHE A 216 -12.56 9.64 12.25
CA PHE A 216 -13.43 8.96 11.30
C PHE A 216 -13.40 7.46 11.61
N LYS A 217 -14.58 6.85 11.62
CA LYS A 217 -14.70 5.40 11.74
C LYS A 217 -14.41 4.80 10.38
N SER A 218 -13.22 4.23 10.16
CA SER A 218 -12.94 3.47 8.94
C SER A 218 -13.46 2.03 9.11
N THR A 219 -13.73 1.35 7.99
CA THR A 219 -14.32 0.00 7.97
C THR A 219 -13.49 -1.06 8.70
N ASN A 220 -12.21 -0.80 8.99
CA ASN A 220 -11.28 -1.75 9.61
C ASN A 220 -10.78 -1.27 11.00
N GLY A 221 -11.40 -0.24 11.60
CA GLY A 221 -10.99 0.35 12.88
C GLY A 221 -10.77 1.85 12.82
N TRP A 222 -10.37 2.45 13.95
CA TRP A 222 -10.00 3.87 14.01
C TRP A 222 -8.68 4.06 13.25
N ARG A 223 -8.74 4.70 12.08
CA ARG A 223 -7.53 5.18 11.38
C ARG A 223 -7.40 6.68 11.69
N GLU A 224 -6.30 7.07 12.30
CA GLU A 224 -6.01 8.49 12.55
C GLU A 224 -5.74 9.19 11.22
N SER A 225 -6.51 10.23 10.91
CA SER A 225 -6.14 11.18 9.88
C SER A 225 -5.44 12.35 10.56
N HIS A 226 -4.12 12.46 10.40
CA HIS A 226 -3.41 13.68 10.74
C HIS A 226 -3.82 14.79 9.76
N TYR A 227 -4.28 15.91 10.32
CA TYR A 227 -4.66 17.14 9.60
C TYR A 227 -3.45 18.05 9.40
#